data_AF-A0A7C6NN69-F1
#
_entry.id   AF-A0A7C6NN69-F1
#
_cell.length_a   1.000
_cell.length_b   1.000
_cell.length_c   1.000
_cell.angle_alpha   90.00
_cell.angle_beta   90.00
_cell.angle_gamma   90.00
#
_symmetry.space_group_name_H-M   'P 1'
#
loop_
_entity.id
_entity.type
_entity.pdbx_description
1 polymer ?
#
loop_
_entity_poly.entity_id
_entity_poly.type
_entity_poly.pdbx_seq_one_letter_code
_entity_poly.pdbx_strand_id
1 'polypeptide(L)'
;MKIQGGSFGVKGSAYISKDQQLVIEGAARGIYLPEQIQSVSANVIKEKKFGVFGFLVGAVMLSIMLGFFLNIIGVIIGFVVAVAGSFYSESKNIVEVKFTDEKTVALECTPRYVKKLIQFSPN
;
A
#
# COMPACT_ATOMS: atom_id res chain seq x y z
N MET A 1 11.80 -3.44 -0.66
CA MET A 1 10.44 -3.59 -1.25
C MET A 1 9.77 -4.72 -0.49
N LYS A 2 8.48 -4.61 -0.17
CA LYS A 2 7.80 -5.61 0.66
C LYS A 2 7.01 -6.55 -0.23
N ILE A 3 7.11 -7.86 0.00
CA ILE A 3 6.32 -8.84 -0.74
C ILE A 3 4.87 -8.79 -0.24
N GLN A 4 3.93 -8.71 -1.19
CA GLN A 4 2.49 -8.75 -0.94
C GLN A 4 1.83 -10.01 -1.51
N GLY A 5 2.47 -10.70 -2.44
CA GLY A 5 1.94 -11.94 -3.01
C GLY A 5 2.77 -12.49 -4.17
N GLY A 6 2.27 -13.56 -4.77
CA GLY A 6 2.89 -14.27 -5.90
C GLY A 6 3.54 -15.59 -5.50
N SER A 7 4.40 -16.10 -6.37
CA SER A 7 5.06 -17.41 -6.27
C SER A 7 6.03 -17.53 -5.08
N PHE A 8 6.44 -16.40 -4.49
CA PHE A 8 7.39 -16.33 -3.37
C PHE A 8 6.70 -16.14 -2.01
N GLY A 9 5.36 -16.23 -1.97
CA GLY A 9 4.55 -16.09 -0.77
C GLY A 9 4.00 -14.68 -0.54
N VAL A 10 3.38 -14.47 0.63
CA VAL A 10 2.66 -13.23 1.00
C VAL A 10 3.42 -12.37 2.04
N LYS A 11 4.65 -12.78 2.39
CA LYS A 11 5.50 -12.09 3.36
C LYS A 11 6.96 -12.20 2.92
N GLY A 12 7.74 -11.18 3.25
CA GLY A 12 9.17 -11.10 2.95
C GLY A 12 9.56 -9.76 2.33
N SER A 13 10.78 -9.70 1.80
CA SER A 13 11.36 -8.52 1.19
C SER A 13 12.00 -8.82 -0.15
N ALA A 14 11.98 -7.84 -1.05
CA ALA A 14 12.78 -7.83 -2.25
C ALA A 14 13.63 -6.57 -2.32
N TYR A 15 14.83 -6.68 -2.89
CA TYR A 15 15.75 -5.57 -3.11
C TYR A 15 16.58 -5.80 -4.37
N ILE A 16 17.09 -4.70 -4.94
CA ILE A 16 18.05 -4.77 -6.04
C ILE A 16 19.45 -4.75 -5.41
N SER A 17 20.25 -5.79 -5.66
CA SER A 17 21.62 -5.92 -5.16
C SER A 17 22.57 -4.94 -5.84
N LYS A 18 23.81 -4.85 -5.34
CA LYS A 18 24.87 -4.05 -5.97
C LYS A 18 25.23 -4.56 -7.36
N ASP A 19 25.12 -5.87 -7.57
CA ASP A 19 25.43 -6.57 -8.83
C ASP A 19 24.27 -6.51 -9.84
N GLN A 20 23.34 -5.56 -9.66
CA GLN A 20 22.15 -5.39 -10.49
C GLN A 20 21.31 -6.67 -10.63
N GLN A 21 21.07 -7.35 -9.51
CA GLN A 21 20.16 -8.51 -9.46
C GLN A 21 18.97 -8.19 -8.56
N LEU A 22 17.77 -8.58 -8.98
CA LEU A 22 16.59 -8.54 -8.14
C LEU A 22 16.60 -9.76 -7.22
N VAL A 23 16.88 -9.53 -5.94
CA VAL A 23 16.87 -10.55 -4.89
C VAL A 23 15.52 -10.52 -4.19
N ILE A 24 14.89 -11.69 -4.12
CA ILE A 24 13.60 -11.93 -3.47
C ILE A 24 13.84 -12.86 -2.28
N GLU A 25 13.47 -12.41 -1.10
CA GLU A 25 13.57 -13.13 0.17
C GLU A 25 12.15 -13.28 0.74
N GLY A 26 11.45 -14.32 0.28
CA GLY A 26 10.12 -14.69 0.76
C GLY A 26 10.10 -16.08 1.38
N ALA A 27 8.99 -16.81 1.17
CA ALA A 27 8.90 -18.23 1.50
C ALA A 27 9.87 -19.07 0.68
N ALA A 28 10.15 -18.64 -0.55
CA ALA A 28 11.24 -19.13 -1.38
C ALA A 28 12.19 -17.98 -1.71
N ARG A 29 13.48 -18.29 -1.83
CA ARG A 29 14.49 -17.33 -2.28
C ARG A 29 14.61 -17.38 -3.80
N GLY A 30 14.63 -16.21 -4.43
CA GLY A 30 14.84 -16.05 -5.87
C GLY A 30 15.85 -14.96 -6.14
N ILE A 31 16.70 -15.17 -7.14
CA ILE A 31 17.66 -14.16 -7.62
C ILE A 31 17.47 -14.08 -9.13
N TYR A 32 17.11 -12.90 -9.62
CA TYR A 32 16.78 -12.69 -11.03
C TYR A 32 17.63 -11.57 -11.63
N LEU A 33 18.18 -11.85 -12.80
CA LEU A 33 18.85 -10.86 -13.65
C LEU A 33 17.82 -9.99 -14.39
N PRO A 34 18.18 -8.78 -14.84
CA PRO A 34 17.31 -7.93 -15.65
C PRO A 34 16.67 -8.67 -16.83
N GLU A 35 17.46 -9.46 -17.54
CA GLU A 35 17.06 -10.23 -18.73
C GLU A 35 16.01 -11.32 -18.44
N GLN A 36 15.88 -11.72 -17.17
CA GLN A 36 14.91 -12.74 -16.74
C GLN A 36 13.56 -12.12 -16.33
N ILE A 37 13.44 -10.79 -16.41
CA ILE A 37 12.18 -10.08 -16.19
C ILE A 37 11.44 -10.00 -17.51
N GLN A 38 10.26 -10.61 -17.55
CA GLN A 38 9.39 -10.59 -18.72
C GLN A 38 8.53 -9.33 -18.76
N SER A 39 8.03 -8.88 -17.61
CA SER A 39 7.25 -7.64 -17.53
C SER A 39 7.23 -7.07 -16.12
N VAL A 40 7.10 -5.75 -16.04
CA VAL A 40 6.90 -4.99 -14.81
C VAL A 40 5.63 -4.15 -14.97
N SER A 41 4.62 -4.41 -14.14
CA SER A 41 3.39 -3.61 -14.10
C SER A 41 3.30 -2.87 -12.77
N ALA A 42 3.15 -1.56 -12.82
CA ALA A 42 3.01 -0.73 -11.62
C ALA A 42 1.58 -0.22 -11.50
N ASN A 43 0.90 -0.56 -10.41
CA ASN A 43 -0.45 -0.14 -10.10
C ASN A 43 -0.47 0.62 -8.77
N VAL A 44 -1.32 1.65 -8.68
CA VAL A 44 -1.56 2.37 -7.44
C VAL A 44 -2.87 1.89 -6.85
N ILE A 45 -2.81 1.22 -5.71
CA ILE A 45 -4.00 0.79 -4.97
C ILE A 45 -4.27 1.81 -3.87
N LYS A 46 -5.49 2.37 -3.87
CA LYS A 46 -5.98 3.22 -2.80
C LYS A 46 -6.77 2.39 -1.82
N GLU A 47 -6.22 2.16 -0.63
CA GLU A 47 -6.94 1.52 0.47
C GLU A 47 -7.60 2.61 1.34
N LYS A 48 -8.89 2.45 1.64
CA LYS A 48 -9.56 3.27 2.65
C LYS A 48 -9.25 2.70 4.02
N LYS A 49 -8.68 3.52 4.90
CA LYS A 49 -8.45 3.18 6.30
C LYS A 49 -9.27 4.10 7.20
N PHE A 50 -9.72 3.54 8.31
CA PHE A 50 -10.43 4.27 9.35
C PHE A 50 -9.43 4.80 10.38
N GLY A 51 -9.36 6.12 10.52
CA GLY A 51 -8.50 6.78 11.50
C GLY A 51 -9.18 6.90 12.85
N VAL A 52 -8.90 5.98 13.78
CA VAL A 52 -9.48 6.00 15.14
C VAL A 52 -9.19 7.31 15.88
N PHE A 53 -7.98 7.85 15.72
CA PHE A 53 -7.61 9.12 16.35
C PHE A 53 -8.39 10.31 15.77
N GLY A 54 -8.47 10.40 14.43
CA GLY A 54 -9.26 11.42 13.75
C GLY A 54 -10.75 11.35 14.12
N PHE A 55 -11.26 10.13 14.27
CA PHE A 55 -12.61 9.87 14.74
C PHE A 55 -12.85 10.36 16.16
N LEU A 56 -11.98 10.00 17.11
CA LEU A 56 -12.14 10.42 18.51
C LEU A 56 -12.09 11.94 18.65
N VAL A 57 -11.11 12.59 18.03
CA VAL A 57 -10.97 14.05 18.07
C VAL A 57 -12.15 14.73 17.38
N GLY A 58 -12.51 14.26 16.19
CA GLY A 58 -13.63 14.79 15.41
C GLY A 58 -14.97 14.62 16.12
N ALA A 59 -15.23 13.44 16.71
CA ALA A 59 -16.43 13.15 17.46
C ALA A 59 -16.56 14.07 18.67
N VAL A 60 -15.50 14.23 19.48
CA VAL A 60 -15.54 15.11 20.65
C VAL A 60 -15.79 16.56 20.23
N MET A 61 -15.04 17.08 19.25
CA MET A 61 -15.19 18.48 18.84
C MET A 61 -16.56 18.76 18.21
N LEU A 62 -17.02 17.90 17.29
CA LEU A 62 -18.31 18.07 16.62
C LEU A 62 -19.48 17.86 17.57
N SER A 63 -19.40 16.89 18.49
CA SER A 63 -20.45 16.66 19.48
C SER A 63 -20.56 17.81 20.48
N ILE A 64 -19.45 18.44 20.92
CA ILE A 64 -19.51 19.63 21.77
C ILE A 64 -20.14 20.80 21.00
N MET A 65 -19.67 21.04 19.78
CA MET A 65 -20.12 22.19 18.99
C MET A 65 -21.59 22.06 18.60
N LEU A 66 -21.98 20.94 17.98
CA LEU A 66 -23.37 20.71 17.54
C LEU A 66 -24.30 20.42 18.71
N GLY A 67 -23.80 19.77 19.76
CA GLY A 67 -24.56 19.52 20.99
C GLY A 67 -25.00 20.80 21.68
N PHE A 68 -24.23 21.89 21.55
CA PHE A 68 -24.64 23.19 22.08
C PHE A 68 -25.84 23.80 21.34
N PHE A 69 -25.91 23.65 20.00
CA PHE A 69 -26.98 24.24 19.19
C PHE A 69 -28.23 23.37 19.07
N LEU A 70 -28.04 22.05 19.00
CA LEU A 70 -29.09 21.07 18.65
C LEU A 70 -29.30 20.03 19.75
N ASN A 71 -28.70 20.22 20.94
CA ASN A 71 -28.78 19.30 22.08
C ASN A 71 -28.40 17.86 21.66
N ILE A 72 -29.12 16.85 22.15
CA ILE A 72 -28.82 15.45 21.88
C ILE A 72 -28.83 15.08 20.38
N ILE A 73 -29.66 15.76 19.57
CA ILE A 73 -29.70 15.56 18.12
C ILE A 73 -28.38 16.02 17.49
N GLY A 74 -27.83 17.14 17.96
CA GLY A 74 -26.52 17.63 17.52
C GLY A 74 -25.38 16.68 17.84
N VAL A 75 -25.41 16.05 19.01
CA VAL A 75 -24.42 15.04 19.42
C VAL A 75 -24.44 13.84 18.47
N ILE A 76 -25.63 13.33 18.13
CA ILE A 76 -25.79 12.20 17.19
C ILE A 76 -25.27 12.57 15.80
N ILE A 77 -25.66 13.75 15.28
CA ILE A 77 -25.20 14.23 13.96
C ILE A 77 -23.68 14.38 13.96
N GLY A 78 -23.09 14.98 15.00
CA GLY A 78 -21.64 15.14 15.13
C GLY A 78 -20.90 13.80 15.10
N PHE A 79 -21.44 12.78 15.74
CA PHE A 79 -20.86 11.44 15.73
C PHE A 79 -20.90 10.80 14.33
N VAL A 80 -22.04 10.90 13.63
CA VAL A 80 -22.19 10.38 12.25
C VAL A 80 -21.22 11.08 11.29
N VAL A 81 -21.12 12.40 11.38
CA VAL A 81 -20.19 13.19 10.57
C VAL A 81 -18.74 12.83 10.88
N ALA A 82 -18.39 12.63 12.15
CA ALA A 82 -17.05 12.22 12.55
C ALA A 82 -16.70 10.82 11.99
N VAL A 83 -17.62 9.85 12.03
CA VAL A 83 -17.41 8.53 11.41
C VAL A 83 -17.14 8.69 9.90
N ALA A 84 -18.00 9.43 9.20
CA ALA A 84 -17.87 9.63 7.76
C ALA A 84 -16.56 10.34 7.38
N GLY A 85 -16.16 11.35 8.16
CA GLY A 85 -14.94 12.13 7.94
C GLY A 85 -13.64 11.41 8.33
N SER A 86 -13.72 10.30 9.07
CA SER A 86 -12.53 9.59 9.57
C SER A 86 -11.96 8.55 8.63
N PHE A 87 -12.61 8.33 7.49
CA PHE A 87 -12.06 7.50 6.43
C PHE A 87 -11.06 8.31 5.60
N TYR A 88 -9.78 7.94 5.67
CA TYR A 88 -8.75 8.49 4.80
C TYR A 88 -8.28 7.44 3.81
N SER A 89 -7.79 7.90 2.66
CA SER A 89 -7.24 7.02 1.63
C SER A 89 -5.73 6.96 1.76
N GLU A 90 -5.18 5.76 1.90
CA GLU A 90 -3.74 5.51 1.83
C GLU A 90 -3.42 4.92 0.46
N SER A 91 -2.48 5.53 -0.25
CA SER A 91 -2.05 5.06 -1.56
C SER A 91 -0.83 4.16 -1.41
N LYS A 92 -0.94 2.91 -1.88
CA LYS A 92 0.16 1.96 -1.96
C LYS A 92 0.51 1.73 -3.42
N ASN A 93 1.79 1.80 -3.76
CA ASN A 93 2.25 1.41 -5.09
C ASN A 93 2.56 -0.08 -5.05
N ILE A 94 1.77 -0.86 -5.78
CA ILE A 94 2.00 -2.29 -5.95
C ILE A 94 2.61 -2.51 -7.33
N VAL A 95 3.75 -3.17 -7.37
CA VAL A 95 4.45 -3.54 -8.60
C VAL A 95 4.38 -5.05 -8.74
N GLU A 96 3.78 -5.52 -9.83
CA GLU A 96 3.81 -6.92 -10.22
C GLU A 96 4.96 -7.13 -11.19
N VAL A 97 5.85 -8.05 -10.85
CA VAL A 97 6.96 -8.47 -11.71
C VAL A 97 6.70 -9.90 -12.13
N LYS A 98 6.69 -10.15 -13.45
CA LYS A 98 6.64 -11.50 -14.03
C LYS A 98 8.00 -11.87 -14.57
N PHE A 99 8.44 -13.08 -14.25
CA PHE A 99 9.71 -13.63 -14.67
C PHE A 99 9.54 -14.61 -15.84
N THR A 100 10.62 -14.88 -16.55
CA THR A 100 10.64 -15.83 -17.68
C THR A 100 10.37 -17.28 -17.27
N ASP A 101 10.53 -17.63 -16.00
CA ASP A 101 10.22 -18.95 -15.43
C ASP A 101 8.75 -19.08 -14.96
N GLU A 102 7.86 -18.21 -15.49
CA GLU A 102 6.44 -18.08 -15.14
C GLU A 102 6.17 -17.69 -13.68
N LYS A 103 7.21 -17.47 -12.86
CA LYS A 103 7.03 -16.99 -11.49
C LYS A 103 6.62 -15.53 -11.49
N THR A 104 5.86 -15.17 -10.45
CA THR A 104 5.36 -13.81 -10.27
C THR A 104 5.63 -13.33 -8.85
N VAL A 105 5.86 -12.03 -8.70
CA VAL A 105 5.94 -11.39 -7.38
C VAL A 105 5.21 -10.05 -7.39
N ALA A 106 4.33 -9.86 -6.41
CA ALA A 106 3.69 -8.58 -6.14
C ALA A 106 4.45 -7.89 -5.00
N LEU A 107 4.92 -6.68 -5.25
CA LEU A 107 5.77 -5.90 -4.36
C LEU A 107 5.11 -4.57 -4.01
N GLU A 108 4.95 -4.29 -2.73
CA GLU A 108 4.68 -2.93 -2.26
C GLU A 108 5.98 -2.12 -2.25
N CYS A 109 5.98 -1.04 -3.03
CA CYS A 109 7.15 -0.23 -3.34
C CYS A 109 6.90 1.25 -3.01
N THR A 110 7.95 1.93 -2.56
CA THR A 110 7.95 3.40 -2.57
C THR A 110 8.12 3.90 -4.01
N PRO A 111 7.68 5.13 -4.35
CA PRO A 111 7.79 5.67 -5.71
C PRO A 111 9.21 5.61 -6.29
N ARG A 112 10.24 5.73 -5.43
CA ARG A 112 11.65 5.60 -5.81
C ARG A 112 12.00 4.19 -6.29
N TYR A 113 11.50 3.15 -5.62
CA TYR A 113 11.76 1.76 -6.01
C TYR A 113 10.95 1.34 -7.23
N VAL A 114 9.75 1.90 -7.44
CA VAL A 114 8.98 1.70 -8.68
C VAL A 114 9.80 2.17 -9.89
N LYS A 115 10.32 3.39 -9.85
CA LYS A 115 11.17 3.92 -10.93
C LYS A 115 12.40 3.05 -11.19
N LYS A 116 13.05 2.57 -10.12
CA LYS A 116 14.20 1.66 -10.25
C LYS A 116 13.81 0.34 -10.90
N LEU A 117 12.68 -0.27 -10.54
CA LEU A 117 12.22 -1.52 -11.14
C LEU A 117 11.86 -1.36 -12.62
N ILE A 118 11.22 -0.25 -12.99
CA ILE A 118 10.90 0.04 -14.39
C ILE A 118 12.18 0.20 -15.21
N GLN A 119 13.18 0.93 -14.69
CA GLN A 119 14.49 1.08 -15.35
C GLN A 119 15.30 -0.23 -15.38
N PHE A 120 14.98 -1.16 -14.50
CA PHE A 120 15.65 -2.45 -14.37
C PHE A 120 15.09 -3.50 -15.34
N SER A 121 13.86 -3.32 -15.84
CA SER A 121 13.33 -4.17 -16.90
C SER A 121 13.99 -3.81 -18.23
N PRO A 122 14.47 -4.78 -19.03
CA PRO A 122 14.78 -4.52 -20.42
C PRO A 122 13.48 -4.06 -21.12
N ASN A 123 13.57 -2.99 -21.91
CA ASN A 123 12.46 -2.50 -22.73
C ASN A 123 12.02 -3.54 -23.76
#